data_AF-A0A6P1MC25-F1
#
_entry.id   AF-A0A6P1MC25-F1
#
_cell.length_a   1.000
_cell.length_b   1.000
_cell.length_c   1.000
_cell.angle_alpha   90.00
_cell.angle_beta   90.00
_cell.angle_gamma   90.00
#
_symmetry.space_group_name_H-M   'P 1'
#
loop_
_entity.id
_entity.type
_entity.pdbx_description
1 polymer ?
#
loop_
_entity_poly.entity_id
_entity_poly.type
_entity_poly.pdbx_seq_one_letter_code
_entity_poly.pdbx_strand_id
1 'polypeptide(L)'
;MSNKKKDTRKNQLILNSKRIQHKKGLLILSGKTASSHHKIELQEINLIKNSTPLDHSSSQEEFREQDQIYDTIVIKILSGIGQVLFLSLLTLLAPVCIILDLLIFEDGVSERSLTELTQASLLFLSISLFAYGSRKHNDSKGFFVLAAGFFGSMFVREMDWAFDHVRHGFWVWPAILLSISCIAYVMNHHKNTVLKPMLYFLESKLSSYIVFGLIVVLVFSRIFGSGTLIWNHFTCPPVFKGALQEGLELFGYVFIAYGAFNFVLKKRSTG
;
A
#
# COMPACT_ATOMS: atom_id res chain seq x y z
N MET A 1 -29.86 -49.28 9.43
CA MET A 1 -30.46 -48.51 8.31
C MET A 1 -31.23 -47.24 8.70
N SER A 2 -31.47 -46.97 9.99
CA SER A 2 -32.29 -45.81 10.45
C SER A 2 -31.56 -44.45 10.43
N ASN A 3 -30.25 -44.42 10.76
CA ASN A 3 -29.52 -43.16 10.95
C ASN A 3 -29.19 -42.40 9.64
N LYS A 4 -28.73 -43.13 8.61
CA LYS A 4 -28.36 -42.55 7.31
C LYS A 4 -29.53 -41.85 6.60
N LYS A 5 -30.76 -42.34 6.80
CA LYS A 5 -31.98 -41.76 6.20
C LYS A 5 -32.42 -40.46 6.92
N LYS A 6 -32.01 -40.29 8.19
CA LYS A 6 -32.32 -39.12 9.02
C LYS A 6 -31.37 -37.95 8.69
N ASP A 7 -30.09 -38.24 8.51
CA ASP A 7 -29.09 -37.25 8.09
C ASP A 7 -29.33 -36.73 6.66
N THR A 8 -29.71 -37.61 5.72
CA THR A 8 -30.08 -37.18 4.36
C THR A 8 -31.29 -36.24 4.40
N ARG A 9 -32.30 -36.53 5.24
CA ARG A 9 -33.48 -35.65 5.40
C ARG A 9 -33.12 -34.29 6.01
N LYS A 10 -32.24 -34.25 7.03
CA LYS A 10 -31.78 -33.00 7.65
C LYS A 10 -31.03 -32.12 6.65
N ASN A 11 -30.10 -32.69 5.90
CA ASN A 11 -29.36 -31.98 4.85
C ASN A 11 -30.26 -31.46 3.73
N GLN A 12 -31.29 -32.22 3.37
CA GLN A 12 -32.25 -31.83 2.35
C GLN A 12 -33.18 -30.69 2.81
N LEU A 13 -33.52 -30.64 4.10
CA LEU A 13 -34.26 -29.52 4.70
C LEU A 13 -33.42 -28.24 4.76
N ILE A 14 -32.13 -28.34 5.11
CA ILE A 14 -31.19 -27.19 5.12
C ILE A 14 -30.96 -26.65 3.70
N LEU A 15 -30.81 -27.53 2.71
CA LEU A 15 -30.69 -27.11 1.30
C LEU A 15 -31.97 -26.42 0.79
N ASN A 16 -33.14 -26.90 1.23
CA ASN A 16 -34.41 -26.29 0.87
C ASN A 16 -34.61 -24.92 1.55
N SER A 17 -34.20 -24.76 2.81
CA SER A 17 -34.26 -23.45 3.49
C SER A 17 -33.31 -22.43 2.86
N LYS A 18 -32.06 -22.82 2.56
CA LYS A 18 -31.10 -21.95 1.84
C LYS A 18 -31.61 -21.54 0.45
N ARG A 19 -32.26 -22.44 -0.29
CA ARG A 19 -32.90 -22.12 -1.59
C ARG A 19 -34.07 -21.14 -1.45
N ILE A 20 -34.85 -21.24 -0.37
CA ILE A 20 -35.99 -20.35 -0.14
C ILE A 20 -35.52 -18.95 0.24
N GLN A 21 -34.54 -18.85 1.14
CA GLN A 21 -33.91 -17.58 1.51
C GLN A 21 -33.27 -16.88 0.31
N HIS A 22 -32.58 -17.63 -0.55
CA HIS A 22 -32.02 -17.10 -1.80
C HIS A 22 -33.11 -16.61 -2.78
N LYS A 23 -34.22 -17.34 -2.94
CA LYS A 23 -35.36 -16.88 -3.76
C LYS A 23 -36.03 -15.62 -3.20
N LYS A 24 -36.09 -15.47 -1.87
CA LYS A 24 -36.63 -14.28 -1.18
C LYS A 24 -35.75 -13.05 -1.46
N GLY A 25 -34.43 -13.20 -1.37
CA GLY A 25 -33.48 -12.15 -1.75
C GLY A 25 -33.61 -11.72 -3.22
N LEU A 26 -33.73 -12.67 -4.14
CA LEU A 26 -33.96 -12.39 -5.57
C LEU A 26 -35.30 -11.68 -5.86
N LEU A 27 -36.35 -11.97 -5.10
CA LEU A 27 -37.65 -11.32 -5.27
C LEU A 27 -37.68 -9.88 -4.74
N ILE A 28 -36.98 -9.62 -3.63
CA ILE A 28 -36.79 -8.27 -3.08
C ILE A 28 -36.02 -7.40 -4.09
N LEU A 29 -34.97 -7.96 -4.70
CA LEU A 29 -34.18 -7.27 -5.72
C LEU A 29 -34.91 -7.12 -7.07
N SER A 30 -35.91 -7.96 -7.37
CA SER A 30 -36.68 -7.94 -8.62
C SER A 30 -37.99 -7.14 -8.53
N GLY A 31 -38.35 -6.57 -7.36
CA GLY A 31 -39.53 -5.71 -7.20
C GLY A 31 -40.89 -6.38 -7.47
N LYS A 32 -41.01 -7.71 -7.30
CA LYS A 32 -42.26 -8.46 -7.62
C LYS A 32 -43.29 -8.44 -6.48
N THR A 33 -44.56 -8.62 -6.86
CA THR A 33 -45.77 -8.33 -6.05
C THR A 33 -46.03 -9.24 -4.83
N ALA A 34 -46.85 -8.74 -3.90
CA ALA A 34 -47.22 -9.35 -2.61
C ALA A 34 -47.73 -10.82 -2.68
N SER A 35 -48.33 -11.24 -3.80
CA SER A 35 -48.78 -12.64 -3.98
C SER A 35 -47.62 -13.65 -4.05
N SER A 36 -46.46 -13.22 -4.58
CA SER A 36 -45.25 -14.07 -4.65
C SER A 36 -44.58 -14.22 -3.29
N HIS A 37 -44.62 -13.16 -2.46
CA HIS A 37 -44.13 -13.19 -1.10
C HIS A 37 -44.96 -14.13 -0.21
N HIS A 38 -46.29 -14.08 -0.32
CA HIS A 38 -47.18 -14.93 0.46
C HIS A 38 -47.01 -16.43 0.18
N LYS A 39 -46.77 -16.82 -1.09
CA LYS A 39 -46.50 -18.23 -1.44
C LYS A 39 -45.20 -18.76 -0.83
N ILE A 40 -44.19 -17.91 -0.71
CA ILE A 40 -42.90 -18.28 -0.11
C ILE A 40 -43.02 -18.43 1.40
N GLU A 41 -43.79 -17.54 2.03
CA GLU A 41 -44.06 -17.60 3.47
C GLU A 41 -44.85 -18.87 3.85
N LEU A 42 -45.85 -19.25 3.06
CA LEU A 42 -46.56 -20.51 3.23
C LEU A 42 -45.68 -21.74 2.98
N GLN A 43 -44.67 -21.64 2.11
CA GLN A 43 -43.67 -22.70 1.94
C GLN A 43 -42.73 -22.81 3.15
N GLU A 44 -42.30 -21.69 3.74
CA GLU A 44 -41.50 -21.68 4.99
C GLU A 44 -42.29 -22.29 6.14
N ILE A 45 -43.55 -21.89 6.33
CA ILE A 45 -44.41 -22.40 7.41
C ILE A 45 -44.61 -23.91 7.29
N ASN A 46 -44.87 -24.42 6.08
CA ASN A 46 -45.04 -25.87 5.86
C ASN A 46 -43.73 -26.66 6.02
N LEU A 47 -42.57 -26.06 5.74
CA LEU A 47 -41.27 -26.67 5.97
C LEU A 47 -40.92 -26.72 7.46
N ILE A 48 -41.22 -25.66 8.20
CA ILE A 48 -41.02 -25.58 9.65
C ILE A 48 -41.92 -26.60 10.35
N LYS A 49 -43.20 -26.68 9.98
CA LYS A 49 -44.18 -27.60 10.57
C LYS A 49 -43.84 -29.09 10.36
N ASN A 50 -43.12 -29.42 9.29
CA ASN A 50 -42.70 -30.79 8.95
C ASN A 50 -41.27 -31.14 9.36
N SER A 51 -40.54 -30.21 10.00
CA SER A 51 -39.19 -30.46 10.50
C SER A 51 -39.24 -30.93 11.96
N THR A 52 -38.54 -32.03 12.28
CA THR A 52 -38.22 -32.40 13.67
C THR A 52 -37.51 -31.24 14.36
N PRO A 53 -37.63 -31.04 15.69
CA PRO A 53 -37.03 -29.90 16.39
C PRO A 53 -35.54 -29.82 16.00
N LEU A 54 -35.21 -28.77 15.25
CA LEU A 54 -33.83 -28.50 14.85
C LEU A 54 -33.06 -28.19 16.13
N ASP A 55 -31.89 -28.81 16.26
CA ASP A 55 -30.95 -28.54 17.34
C ASP A 55 -30.55 -27.05 17.29
N HIS A 56 -31.15 -26.26 18.18
CA HIS A 56 -31.00 -24.81 18.27
C HIS A 56 -29.55 -24.36 18.46
N SER A 57 -28.68 -25.24 18.97
CA SER A 57 -27.26 -24.93 19.14
C SER A 57 -26.53 -24.78 17.80
N SER A 58 -26.78 -25.70 16.86
CA SER A 58 -26.13 -25.70 15.54
C SER A 58 -26.50 -24.50 14.66
N SER A 59 -27.72 -23.99 14.77
CA SER A 59 -28.14 -22.79 14.01
C SER A 59 -27.64 -21.48 14.63
N GLN A 60 -27.46 -21.44 15.95
CA GLN A 60 -26.86 -20.31 16.66
C GLN A 60 -25.36 -20.19 16.35
N GLU A 61 -24.64 -21.32 16.26
CA GLU A 61 -23.23 -21.34 15.87
C GLU A 61 -23.02 -20.90 14.42
N GLU A 62 -23.82 -21.40 13.47
CA GLU A 62 -23.73 -21.01 12.05
C GLU A 62 -24.05 -19.51 11.85
N PHE A 63 -25.01 -18.96 12.61
CA PHE A 63 -25.31 -17.53 12.61
C PHE A 63 -24.18 -16.68 13.20
N ARG A 64 -23.58 -17.12 14.31
CA ARG A 64 -22.45 -16.43 14.97
C ARG A 64 -21.18 -16.43 14.13
N GLU A 65 -20.86 -17.53 13.44
CA GLU A 65 -19.75 -17.58 12.48
C GLU A 65 -19.99 -16.62 11.31
N GLN A 66 -21.23 -16.56 10.82
CA GLN A 66 -21.59 -15.67 9.72
C GLN A 66 -21.47 -14.19 10.12
N ASP A 67 -21.97 -13.79 11.29
CA ASP A 67 -21.81 -12.43 11.82
C ASP A 67 -20.33 -12.07 12.03
N GLN A 68 -19.53 -13.00 12.56
CA GLN A 68 -18.09 -12.79 12.75
C GLN A 68 -17.34 -12.60 11.41
N ILE A 69 -17.74 -13.32 10.35
CA ILE A 69 -17.21 -13.13 9.00
C ILE A 69 -17.59 -11.76 8.47
N TYR A 70 -18.85 -11.32 8.65
CA TYR A 70 -19.29 -9.99 8.23
C TYR A 70 -18.51 -8.88 8.94
N ASP A 71 -18.37 -8.95 10.26
CA ASP A 71 -17.59 -7.97 11.03
C ASP A 71 -16.13 -7.91 10.55
N THR A 72 -15.53 -9.07 10.30
CA THR A 72 -14.16 -9.15 9.76
C THR A 72 -14.05 -8.49 8.38
N ILE A 73 -15.05 -8.68 7.51
CA ILE A 73 -15.10 -8.06 6.19
C ILE A 73 -15.26 -6.55 6.33
N VAL A 74 -16.21 -6.08 7.15
CA VAL A 74 -16.48 -4.65 7.36
C VAL A 74 -15.24 -3.94 7.90
N ILE A 75 -14.55 -4.51 8.90
CA ILE A 75 -13.31 -3.95 9.45
C ILE A 75 -12.23 -3.85 8.38
N LYS A 76 -12.06 -4.86 7.52
CA LYS A 76 -11.08 -4.82 6.42
C LYS A 76 -11.43 -3.75 5.39
N ILE A 77 -12.71 -3.57 5.05
CA ILE A 77 -13.18 -2.52 4.14
C ILE A 77 -12.91 -1.14 4.75
N LEU A 78 -13.31 -0.91 5.99
CA LEU A 78 -13.08 0.36 6.69
C LEU A 78 -11.59 0.68 6.80
N SER A 79 -10.76 -0.32 7.10
CA SER A 79 -9.30 -0.16 7.10
C SER A 79 -8.75 0.21 5.72
N GLY A 80 -9.26 -0.42 4.65
CA GLY A 80 -8.88 -0.09 3.28
C GLY A 80 -9.29 1.34 2.88
N ILE A 81 -10.51 1.75 3.20
CA ILE A 81 -10.99 3.12 2.96
C ILE A 81 -10.14 4.12 3.75
N GLY A 82 -9.88 3.84 5.03
CA GLY A 82 -9.01 4.68 5.87
C GLY A 82 -7.61 4.84 5.30
N GLN A 83 -7.01 3.76 4.76
CA GLN A 83 -5.71 3.82 4.08
C GLN A 83 -5.74 4.70 2.83
N VAL A 84 -6.79 4.60 2.01
CA VAL A 84 -6.94 5.43 0.81
C VAL A 84 -7.09 6.90 1.19
N LEU A 85 -7.92 7.22 2.17
CA LEU A 85 -8.11 8.60 2.65
C LEU A 85 -6.82 9.17 3.24
N PHE A 86 -6.12 8.39 4.06
CA PHE A 86 -4.84 8.79 4.64
C PHE A 86 -3.78 9.03 3.56
N LEU A 87 -3.66 8.13 2.59
CA LEU A 87 -2.69 8.27 1.51
C LEU A 87 -3.04 9.45 0.60
N SER A 88 -4.32 9.66 0.30
CA SER A 88 -4.80 10.85 -0.43
C SER A 88 -4.39 12.14 0.29
N LEU A 89 -4.62 12.22 1.59
CA LEU A 89 -4.18 13.37 2.39
C LEU A 89 -2.65 13.55 2.35
N LEU A 90 -1.89 12.46 2.45
CA LEU A 90 -0.43 12.50 2.40
C LEU A 90 0.08 12.98 1.04
N THR A 91 -0.60 12.62 -0.05
CA THR A 91 -0.24 13.10 -1.40
C THR A 91 -0.48 14.59 -1.62
N LEU A 92 -1.34 15.23 -0.81
CA LEU A 92 -1.51 16.69 -0.85
C LEU A 92 -0.27 17.44 -0.35
N LEU A 93 0.65 16.77 0.34
CA LEU A 93 1.92 17.37 0.76
C LEU A 93 2.70 17.94 -0.43
N ALA A 94 2.74 17.23 -1.56
CA ALA A 94 3.46 17.66 -2.75
C ALA A 94 2.94 19.01 -3.33
N PRO A 95 1.66 19.14 -3.73
CA PRO A 95 1.16 20.41 -4.23
C PRO A 95 1.18 21.52 -3.18
N VAL A 96 0.99 21.22 -1.89
CA VAL A 96 1.09 22.23 -0.83
C VAL A 96 2.50 22.78 -0.71
N CYS A 97 3.53 21.93 -0.67
CA CYS A 97 4.93 22.38 -0.62
C CYS A 97 5.29 23.24 -1.84
N ILE A 98 4.87 22.83 -3.04
CA ILE A 98 5.12 23.60 -4.26
C ILE A 98 4.42 24.97 -4.22
N ILE A 99 3.15 25.03 -3.82
CA ILE A 99 2.43 26.31 -3.71
C ILE A 99 3.10 27.22 -2.69
N LEU A 100 3.49 26.67 -1.54
CA LEU A 100 4.19 27.45 -0.51
C LEU A 100 5.53 27.97 -1.02
N ASP A 101 6.31 27.15 -1.72
CA ASP A 101 7.57 27.58 -2.32
C ASP A 101 7.36 28.71 -3.33
N LEU A 102 6.37 28.60 -4.21
CA LEU A 102 6.04 29.64 -5.19
C LEU A 102 5.51 30.94 -4.57
N LEU A 103 4.87 30.87 -3.40
CA LEU A 103 4.38 32.06 -2.69
C LEU A 103 5.46 32.74 -1.84
N ILE A 104 6.42 31.97 -1.34
CA ILE A 104 7.48 32.46 -0.43
C ILE A 104 8.72 32.91 -1.20
N PHE A 105 9.06 32.24 -2.31
CA PHE A 105 10.25 32.51 -3.11
C PHE A 105 9.85 33.02 -4.50
N GLU A 106 10.07 34.32 -4.75
CA GLU A 106 9.67 35.00 -6.01
C GLU A 106 10.40 34.45 -7.26
N ASP A 107 11.55 33.78 -7.09
CA ASP A 107 12.37 33.24 -8.18
C ASP A 107 12.01 31.79 -8.59
N GLY A 108 10.96 31.19 -8.01
CA GLY A 108 10.53 29.81 -8.26
C GLY A 108 10.86 28.85 -7.12
N VAL A 109 10.85 27.54 -7.38
CA VAL A 109 11.31 26.53 -6.40
C VAL A 109 12.83 26.67 -6.28
N SER A 110 13.29 27.45 -5.31
CA SER A 110 14.72 27.76 -5.10
C SER A 110 15.49 26.56 -4.53
N GLU A 111 16.82 26.56 -4.65
CA GLU A 111 17.77 25.55 -4.13
C GLU A 111 17.80 25.39 -2.58
N ARG A 112 16.86 26.05 -1.88
CA ARG A 112 16.59 25.90 -0.44
C ARG A 112 15.10 26.03 -0.18
N SER A 113 14.32 25.19 -0.84
CA SER A 113 12.86 25.24 -0.74
C SER A 113 12.32 24.33 0.36
N LEU A 114 11.07 24.58 0.77
CA LEU A 114 10.33 23.68 1.66
C LEU A 114 10.18 22.29 1.01
N THR A 115 10.03 22.25 -0.31
CA THR A 115 9.94 21.00 -1.08
C THR A 115 11.20 20.16 -0.90
N GLU A 116 12.39 20.70 -1.14
CA GLU A 116 13.66 19.97 -0.97
C GLU A 116 13.85 19.47 0.47
N LEU A 117 13.58 20.33 1.47
CA LEU A 117 13.66 19.93 2.88
C LEU A 117 12.72 18.76 3.20
N THR A 118 11.51 18.77 2.64
CA THR A 118 10.51 17.73 2.84
C THR A 118 10.90 16.44 2.14
N GLN A 119 11.40 16.52 0.90
CA GLN A 119 11.93 15.38 0.15
C GLN A 119 13.10 14.72 0.90
N ALA A 120 14.08 15.51 1.33
CA ALA A 120 15.23 15.05 2.11
C ALA A 120 14.78 14.40 3.44
N SER A 121 13.79 14.98 4.12
CA SER A 121 13.23 14.43 5.36
C SER A 121 12.54 13.07 5.15
N LEU A 122 11.76 12.91 4.08
CA LEU A 122 11.10 11.64 3.73
C LEU A 122 12.10 10.55 3.35
N LEU A 123 13.17 10.92 2.63
CA LEU A 123 14.27 10.02 2.33
C LEU A 123 15.02 9.61 3.60
N PHE A 124 15.36 10.56 4.46
CA PHE A 124 16.00 10.29 5.74
C PHE A 124 15.16 9.37 6.64
N LEU A 125 13.85 9.57 6.67
CA LEU A 125 12.91 8.68 7.35
C LEU A 125 12.96 7.27 6.75
N SER A 126 12.95 7.15 5.42
CA SER A 126 13.02 5.86 4.72
C SER A 126 14.32 5.12 5.03
N ILE A 127 15.46 5.81 4.99
CA ILE A 127 16.77 5.28 5.38
C ILE A 127 16.75 4.78 6.82
N SER A 128 16.21 5.59 7.74
CA SER A 128 16.11 5.27 9.16
C SER A 128 15.24 4.03 9.41
N LEU A 129 14.14 3.89 8.68
CA LEU A 129 13.27 2.72 8.76
C LEU A 129 13.98 1.45 8.28
N PHE A 130 14.67 1.49 7.14
CA PHE A 130 15.43 0.33 6.67
C PHE A 130 16.64 0.01 7.56
N ALA A 131 17.33 1.02 8.07
CA ALA A 131 18.39 0.83 9.06
C ALA A 131 17.86 0.19 10.35
N TYR A 132 16.69 0.62 10.84
CA TYR A 132 16.00 -0.03 11.96
C TYR A 132 15.63 -1.49 11.64
N GLY A 133 15.09 -1.75 10.45
CA GLY A 133 14.78 -3.09 9.96
C GLY A 133 16.01 -4.01 9.94
N SER A 134 17.17 -3.48 9.56
CA SER A 134 18.44 -4.24 9.55
C SER A 134 18.90 -4.68 10.94
N ARG A 135 18.60 -3.90 11.98
CA ARG A 135 18.93 -4.21 13.39
C ARG A 135 17.96 -5.22 13.98
N LYS A 136 16.68 -5.15 13.56
CA LYS A 136 15.62 -5.98 14.10
C LYS A 136 15.56 -7.38 13.47
N HIS A 137 15.86 -7.49 12.18
CA HIS A 137 15.70 -8.73 11.43
C HIS A 137 17.05 -9.21 10.90
N ASN A 138 17.79 -9.96 11.72
CA ASN A 138 19.10 -10.50 11.35
C ASN A 138 19.06 -11.35 10.07
N ASP A 139 18.00 -12.15 9.88
CA ASP A 139 17.80 -12.99 8.69
C ASP A 139 17.56 -12.19 7.39
N SER A 140 17.38 -10.88 7.48
CA SER A 140 17.18 -9.99 6.34
C SER A 140 18.04 -8.75 6.38
N LYS A 141 19.09 -8.79 7.20
CA LYS A 141 19.97 -7.65 7.47
C LYS A 141 20.63 -7.13 6.20
N GLY A 142 21.14 -8.03 5.37
CA GLY A 142 21.77 -7.68 4.09
C GLY A 142 20.84 -6.91 3.17
N PHE A 143 19.62 -7.41 2.95
CA PHE A 143 18.61 -6.70 2.16
C PHE A 143 18.33 -5.29 2.70
N PHE A 144 18.13 -5.17 4.02
CA PHE A 144 17.83 -3.88 4.63
C PHE A 144 18.99 -2.88 4.58
N VAL A 145 20.23 -3.34 4.70
CA VAL A 145 21.42 -2.49 4.52
C VAL A 145 21.55 -2.01 3.08
N LEU A 146 21.30 -2.88 2.09
CA LEU A 146 21.33 -2.47 0.68
C LEU A 146 20.22 -1.45 0.36
N ALA A 147 19.01 -1.66 0.88
CA ALA A 147 17.91 -0.70 0.74
C ALA A 147 18.26 0.65 1.39
N ALA A 148 18.81 0.65 2.61
CA ALA A 148 19.25 1.86 3.28
C ALA A 148 20.37 2.59 2.49
N GLY A 149 21.33 1.84 1.94
CA GLY A 149 22.39 2.41 1.09
C GLY A 149 21.87 3.01 -0.21
N PHE A 150 20.89 2.36 -0.85
CA PHE A 150 20.24 2.86 -2.06
C PHE A 150 19.44 4.15 -1.81
N PHE A 151 18.60 4.20 -0.78
CA PHE A 151 17.92 5.45 -0.43
C PHE A 151 18.91 6.51 0.10
N GLY A 152 20.00 6.07 0.74
CA GLY A 152 21.11 6.92 1.14
C GLY A 152 21.79 7.62 -0.04
N SER A 153 22.00 6.93 -1.16
CA SER A 153 22.57 7.55 -2.35
C SER A 153 21.58 8.53 -3.00
N MET A 154 20.27 8.24 -2.98
CA MET A 154 19.24 9.21 -3.37
C MET A 154 19.22 10.44 -2.46
N PHE A 155 19.41 10.28 -1.15
CA PHE A 155 19.50 11.40 -0.21
C PHE A 155 20.73 12.27 -0.45
N VAL A 156 21.88 11.66 -0.74
CA VAL A 156 23.09 12.41 -1.12
C VAL A 156 22.86 13.21 -2.40
N ARG A 157 22.11 12.65 -3.38
CA ARG A 157 21.71 13.38 -4.60
C ARG A 157 20.82 14.59 -4.27
N GLU A 158 19.86 14.44 -3.35
CA GLU A 158 18.96 15.54 -2.96
C GLU A 158 19.68 16.65 -2.18
N MET A 159 20.81 16.31 -1.55
CA MET A 159 21.67 17.26 -0.85
C MET A 159 22.75 17.84 -1.78
N ASP A 160 22.58 17.78 -3.10
CA ASP A 160 23.57 18.24 -4.08
C ASP A 160 24.00 19.70 -3.84
N TRP A 161 23.08 20.58 -3.46
CA TRP A 161 23.36 21.96 -3.08
C TRP A 161 24.44 22.08 -1.99
N ALA A 162 24.48 21.15 -1.03
CA ALA A 162 25.48 21.16 0.04
C ALA A 162 26.86 20.76 -0.49
N PHE A 163 26.92 19.85 -1.47
CA PHE A 163 28.16 19.36 -2.07
C PHE A 163 28.68 20.25 -3.20
N ASP A 164 27.81 21.04 -3.82
CA ASP A 164 28.16 21.97 -4.89
C ASP A 164 29.04 23.14 -4.42
N HIS A 165 29.13 23.37 -3.10
CA HIS A 165 30.11 24.26 -2.48
C HIS A 165 31.57 23.79 -2.69
N VAL A 166 31.79 22.49 -2.93
CA VAL A 166 33.12 21.92 -3.20
C VAL A 166 33.40 21.93 -4.70
N ARG A 167 32.48 21.37 -5.50
CA ARG A 167 32.52 21.34 -6.96
C ARG A 167 31.15 20.91 -7.47
N HIS A 168 30.64 21.57 -8.52
CA HIS A 168 29.39 21.16 -9.16
C HIS A 168 29.40 19.67 -9.52
N GLY A 169 28.38 18.95 -9.05
CA GLY A 169 28.21 17.51 -9.29
C GLY A 169 29.11 16.61 -8.42
N PHE A 170 29.73 17.14 -7.37
CA PHE A 170 30.58 16.36 -6.47
C PHE A 170 29.81 15.27 -5.72
N TRP A 171 28.50 15.45 -5.53
CA TRP A 171 27.60 14.51 -4.84
C TRP A 171 27.66 13.07 -5.36
N VAL A 172 28.07 12.87 -6.63
CA VAL A 172 28.23 11.54 -7.23
C VAL A 172 29.26 10.69 -6.49
N TRP A 173 30.36 11.28 -6.03
CA TRP A 173 31.44 10.53 -5.37
C TRP A 173 31.03 10.00 -3.99
N PRO A 174 30.45 10.81 -3.07
CA PRO A 174 29.89 10.29 -1.83
C PRO A 174 28.78 9.26 -2.06
N ALA A 175 27.91 9.46 -3.07
CA ALA A 175 26.82 8.53 -3.38
C ALA A 175 27.35 7.16 -3.83
N ILE A 176 28.37 7.13 -4.69
CA ILE A 176 29.04 5.90 -5.14
C ILE A 176 29.78 5.24 -3.97
N LEU A 177 30.53 6.01 -3.19
CA LEU A 177 31.27 5.50 -2.04
C LEU A 177 30.34 4.82 -1.03
N LEU A 178 29.20 5.45 -0.72
CA LEU A 178 28.17 4.89 0.16
C LEU A 178 27.62 3.58 -0.41
N SER A 179 27.24 3.59 -1.68
CA SER A 179 26.67 2.41 -2.36
C SER A 179 27.65 1.23 -2.36
N ILE A 180 28.91 1.47 -2.76
CA ILE A 180 29.97 0.45 -2.76
C ILE A 180 30.24 -0.05 -1.34
N SER A 181 30.30 0.84 -0.35
CA SER A 181 30.53 0.45 1.04
C SER A 181 29.43 -0.45 1.58
N CYS A 182 28.16 -0.14 1.31
CA CYS A 182 27.02 -0.99 1.67
C CYS A 182 27.07 -2.35 0.96
N ILE A 183 27.37 -2.37 -0.33
CA ILE A 183 27.51 -3.61 -1.11
C ILE A 183 28.64 -4.47 -0.55
N ALA A 184 29.83 -3.89 -0.34
CA ALA A 184 31.00 -4.59 0.18
C ALA A 184 30.72 -5.16 1.60
N TYR A 185 30.12 -4.36 2.48
CA TYR A 185 29.72 -4.82 3.81
C TYR A 185 28.78 -6.04 3.74
N VAL A 186 27.77 -5.99 2.88
CA VAL A 186 26.80 -7.08 2.74
C VAL A 186 27.43 -8.32 2.11
N MET A 187 28.28 -8.16 1.10
CA MET A 187 29.00 -9.28 0.47
C MET A 187 29.92 -10.01 1.45
N ASN A 188 30.59 -9.27 2.34
CA ASN A 188 31.55 -9.83 3.29
C ASN A 188 30.89 -10.47 4.52
N HIS A 189 29.78 -9.91 5.02
CA HIS A 189 29.21 -10.32 6.30
C HIS A 189 27.81 -10.94 6.23
N HIS A 190 26.99 -10.57 5.23
CA HIS A 190 25.54 -10.83 5.26
C HIS A 190 24.96 -11.32 3.92
N LYS A 191 25.80 -11.84 3.02
CA LYS A 191 25.40 -12.19 1.64
C LYS A 191 24.19 -13.14 1.54
N ASN A 192 24.07 -14.07 2.49
CA ASN A 192 22.99 -15.06 2.53
C ASN A 192 21.62 -14.48 2.94
N THR A 193 21.59 -13.23 3.41
CA THR A 193 20.39 -12.55 3.93
C THR A 193 19.80 -11.53 2.95
N VAL A 194 20.14 -11.64 1.66
CA VAL A 194 19.69 -10.71 0.59
C VAL A 194 18.60 -11.34 -0.27
N LEU A 195 18.85 -12.51 -0.86
CA LEU A 195 18.01 -13.07 -1.93
C LEU A 195 16.60 -13.43 -1.47
N LYS A 196 16.47 -14.19 -0.38
CA LYS A 196 15.15 -14.60 0.14
C LYS A 196 14.29 -13.40 0.58
N PRO A 197 14.83 -12.42 1.32
CA PRO A 197 14.08 -11.20 1.64
C PRO A 197 13.74 -10.33 0.43
N MET A 198 14.60 -10.30 -0.60
CA MET A 198 14.33 -9.60 -1.85
C MET A 198 13.16 -10.24 -2.62
N LEU A 199 13.09 -11.57 -2.68
CA LEU A 199 11.93 -12.26 -3.26
C LEU A 199 10.65 -11.92 -2.50
N TYR A 200 10.68 -12.00 -1.16
CA TYR A 200 9.54 -11.59 -0.32
C TYR A 200 9.15 -10.12 -0.53
N PHE A 201 10.12 -9.24 -0.73
CA PHE A 201 9.86 -7.85 -1.07
C PHE A 201 9.08 -7.77 -2.39
N LEU A 202 9.54 -8.42 -3.45
CA LEU A 202 8.87 -8.38 -4.76
C LEU A 202 7.46 -8.97 -4.75
N GLU A 203 7.18 -9.97 -3.91
CA GLU A 203 5.85 -10.58 -3.77
C GLU A 203 4.90 -9.78 -2.85
N SER A 204 5.43 -8.90 -2.01
CA SER A 204 4.65 -8.16 -1.03
C SER A 204 3.89 -7.01 -1.67
N LYS A 205 2.58 -6.93 -1.43
CA LYS A 205 1.75 -5.77 -1.84
C LYS A 205 2.27 -4.42 -1.32
N LEU A 206 3.00 -4.43 -0.19
CA LEU A 206 3.54 -3.21 0.40
C LEU A 206 4.75 -2.67 -0.35
N SER A 207 5.52 -3.53 -1.02
CA SER A 207 6.65 -3.08 -1.84
C SER A 207 6.18 -2.35 -3.09
N SER A 208 4.97 -2.63 -3.57
CA SER A 208 4.39 -1.98 -4.74
C SER A 208 4.34 -0.46 -4.57
N TYR A 209 4.10 0.05 -3.36
CA TYR A 209 4.17 1.49 -3.09
C TYR A 209 5.58 2.05 -3.25
N ILE A 210 6.61 1.33 -2.77
CA ILE A 210 8.02 1.74 -2.90
C ILE A 210 8.43 1.73 -4.37
N VAL A 211 8.11 0.64 -5.09
CA VAL A 211 8.45 0.49 -6.51
C VAL A 211 7.74 1.56 -7.34
N PHE A 212 6.45 1.81 -7.07
CA PHE A 212 5.70 2.89 -7.72
C PHE A 212 6.37 4.25 -7.48
N GLY A 213 6.66 4.58 -6.22
CA GLY A 213 7.33 5.83 -5.89
C GLY A 213 8.70 5.95 -6.58
N LEU A 214 9.48 4.88 -6.66
CA LEU A 214 10.75 4.87 -7.38
C LEU A 214 10.60 5.11 -8.88
N ILE A 215 9.60 4.52 -9.52
CA ILE A 215 9.31 4.79 -10.93
C ILE A 215 8.94 6.26 -11.12
N VAL A 216 8.15 6.84 -10.21
CA VAL A 216 7.81 8.27 -10.29
C VAL A 216 9.05 9.15 -10.14
N VAL A 217 9.89 8.93 -9.13
CA VAL A 217 11.08 9.77 -8.88
C VAL A 217 12.17 9.58 -9.93
N LEU A 218 12.47 8.34 -10.35
CA LEU A 218 13.63 8.09 -11.21
C LEU A 218 13.32 8.25 -12.69
N VAL A 219 12.08 8.00 -13.10
CA VAL A 219 11.68 7.98 -14.51
C VAL A 219 10.73 9.13 -14.82
N PHE A 220 9.61 9.20 -14.11
CA PHE A 220 8.54 10.13 -14.46
C PHE A 220 8.94 11.59 -14.21
N SER A 221 9.49 11.93 -13.05
CA SER A 221 9.93 13.31 -12.77
C SER A 221 10.95 13.80 -13.79
N ARG A 222 11.90 12.94 -14.17
CA ARG A 222 12.97 13.28 -15.13
C ARG A 222 12.44 13.55 -16.53
N ILE A 223 11.50 12.73 -17.00
CA ILE A 223 10.84 12.94 -18.29
C ILE A 223 10.12 14.30 -18.31
N PHE A 224 9.47 14.69 -17.20
CA PHE A 224 8.70 15.93 -17.11
C PHE A 224 9.52 17.18 -16.73
N GLY A 225 10.63 17.04 -16.01
CA GLY A 225 11.42 18.17 -15.53
C GLY A 225 12.58 18.56 -16.44
N SER A 226 13.36 17.58 -16.89
CA SER A 226 14.59 17.78 -17.67
C SER A 226 14.56 17.10 -19.05
N GLY A 227 13.52 16.32 -19.34
CA GLY A 227 13.35 15.62 -20.61
C GLY A 227 13.15 16.57 -21.79
N THR A 228 14.15 16.67 -22.67
CA THR A 228 14.02 17.33 -23.98
C THR A 228 12.92 16.68 -24.84
N LEU A 229 12.59 15.42 -24.57
CA LEU A 229 11.59 14.63 -25.28
C LEU A 229 10.21 15.29 -25.37
N ILE A 230 9.70 15.87 -24.27
CA ILE A 230 8.36 16.47 -24.24
C ILE A 230 8.42 17.95 -24.61
N TRP A 231 9.42 18.66 -24.09
CA TRP A 231 9.45 20.13 -24.15
C TRP A 231 9.98 20.70 -25.46
N ASN A 232 10.57 19.90 -26.35
CA ASN A 232 10.98 20.40 -27.68
C ASN A 232 9.80 20.91 -28.52
N HIS A 233 8.57 20.52 -28.17
CA HIS A 233 7.35 20.94 -28.86
C HIS A 233 6.63 22.12 -28.19
N PHE A 234 7.05 22.57 -27.00
CA PHE A 234 6.38 23.62 -26.23
C PHE A 234 7.38 24.57 -25.56
N THR A 235 7.20 25.88 -25.75
CA THR A 235 7.93 26.90 -24.97
C THR A 235 7.35 26.97 -23.56
N CYS A 236 8.04 26.35 -22.60
CA CYS A 236 7.61 26.29 -21.21
C CYS A 236 8.66 26.95 -20.29
N PRO A 237 8.26 27.85 -19.37
CA PRO A 237 9.17 28.51 -18.44
C PRO A 237 9.95 27.50 -17.57
N PRO A 238 11.25 27.72 -17.31
CA PRO A 238 12.05 26.83 -16.46
C PRO A 238 11.45 26.61 -15.06
N VAL A 239 10.86 27.65 -14.47
CA VAL A 239 10.20 27.59 -13.15
C VAL A 239 9.05 26.58 -13.12
N PHE A 240 8.26 26.51 -14.19
CA PHE A 240 7.16 25.54 -14.28
C PHE A 240 7.69 24.10 -14.39
N LYS A 241 8.73 23.89 -15.20
CA LYS A 241 9.37 22.57 -15.33
C LYS A 241 9.99 22.10 -14.02
N GLY A 242 10.65 23.01 -13.30
CA GLY A 242 11.19 22.78 -11.96
C GLY A 242 10.08 22.40 -10.99
N ALA A 243 9.05 23.23 -10.85
CA ALA A 243 7.92 22.96 -9.96
C ALA A 243 7.23 21.61 -10.26
N LEU A 244 7.11 21.24 -11.54
CA LEU A 244 6.56 19.94 -11.93
C LEU A 244 7.50 18.78 -11.58
N GLN A 245 8.81 18.93 -11.82
CA GLN A 245 9.82 17.95 -11.43
C GLN A 245 9.79 17.73 -9.92
N GLU A 246 9.94 18.81 -9.16
CA GLU A 246 10.03 18.77 -7.69
C GLU A 246 8.74 18.25 -7.06
N GLY A 247 7.58 18.62 -7.60
CA GLY A 247 6.29 18.10 -7.17
C GLY A 247 6.16 16.59 -7.40
N LEU A 248 6.62 16.08 -8.54
CA LEU A 248 6.62 14.66 -8.85
C LEU A 248 7.63 13.88 -8.01
N GLU A 249 8.82 14.43 -7.77
CA GLU A 249 9.82 13.81 -6.88
C GLU A 249 9.28 13.71 -5.44
N LEU A 250 8.72 14.80 -4.90
CA LEU A 250 8.10 14.79 -3.57
C LEU A 250 6.92 13.82 -3.48
N PHE A 251 6.05 13.78 -4.50
CA PHE A 251 4.97 12.80 -4.58
C PHE A 251 5.51 11.37 -4.55
N GLY A 252 6.53 11.04 -5.33
CA GLY A 252 7.14 9.71 -5.32
C GLY A 252 7.78 9.35 -3.97
N TYR A 253 8.45 10.30 -3.31
CA TYR A 253 9.03 10.08 -1.98
C TYR A 253 8.00 9.84 -0.89
N VAL A 254 6.80 10.43 -0.99
CA VAL A 254 5.67 10.10 -0.10
C VAL A 254 5.32 8.62 -0.18
N PHE A 255 5.21 8.05 -1.39
CA PHE A 255 4.92 6.63 -1.58
C PHE A 255 6.05 5.72 -1.08
N ILE A 256 7.30 6.11 -1.31
CA ILE A 256 8.48 5.40 -0.80
C ILE A 256 8.44 5.35 0.73
N ALA A 257 8.27 6.49 1.39
CA ALA A 257 8.24 6.57 2.85
C ALA A 257 7.06 5.78 3.45
N TYR A 258 5.86 5.93 2.87
CA TYR A 258 4.69 5.17 3.28
C TYR A 258 4.90 3.65 3.12
N GLY A 259 5.41 3.23 1.98
CA GLY A 259 5.70 1.82 1.70
C GLY A 259 6.79 1.27 2.62
N ALA A 260 7.87 2.02 2.87
CA ALA A 260 8.95 1.65 3.78
C ALA A 260 8.45 1.47 5.21
N PHE A 261 7.63 2.41 5.71
CA PHE A 261 7.03 2.36 7.04
C PHE A 261 6.21 1.09 7.21
N ASN A 262 5.29 0.84 6.28
CA ASN A 262 4.43 -0.34 6.34
C ASN A 262 5.23 -1.64 6.16
N PHE A 263 6.18 -1.69 5.23
CA PHE A 263 6.95 -2.90 4.94
C PHE A 263 7.84 -3.32 6.13
N VAL A 264 8.59 -2.36 6.70
CA VAL A 264 9.47 -2.62 7.85
C VAL A 264 8.67 -2.97 9.10
N LEU A 265 7.58 -2.25 9.37
CA LEU A 265 6.79 -2.50 10.57
C LEU A 265 5.89 -3.73 10.46
N LYS A 266 5.33 -4.05 9.30
CA LYS A 266 4.47 -5.24 9.16
C LYS A 266 5.26 -6.55 9.27
N LYS A 267 6.53 -6.55 8.88
CA LYS A 267 7.44 -7.68 9.15
C LYS A 267 7.59 -8.00 10.64
N ARG A 268 7.16 -7.11 11.54
CA ARG A 268 7.03 -7.37 13.00
C ARG A 268 5.99 -8.43 13.35
N SER A 269 4.97 -8.66 12.50
CA SER A 269 3.80 -9.48 12.87
C SER A 269 3.88 -10.96 12.46
N THR A 270 4.90 -11.34 11.67
CA THR A 270 5.07 -12.72 11.17
C THR A 270 6.39 -13.34 11.59
N GLY A 271 7.01 -12.82 12.65
CA GLY A 271 8.21 -13.37 13.27
C GLY A 271 7.94 -13.75 14.72
#